data_AF-A0A6L4Y5T8-F1
#
_entry.id   AF-A0A6L4Y5T8-F1
#
_cell.length_a   1.000
_cell.length_b   1.000
_cell.length_c   1.000
_cell.angle_alpha   90.00
_cell.angle_beta   90.00
_cell.angle_gamma   90.00
#
_symmetry.space_group_name_H-M   'P 1'
#
loop_
_entity.id
_entity.type
_entity.pdbx_description
1 polymer ?
#
loop_
_entity_poly.entity_id
_entity_poly.type
_entity_poly.pdbx_seq_one_letter_code
_entity_poly.pdbx_strand_id
1 'polypeptide(L)'
;MPIISVSDYTGFPEMLDGRVKTLHPKIHGGLLGQRNKKEHLDKMKEYGIKPIDMVIVNLYPFEETIAKQGCTLSEAIENIDIGGPTMLRSAAKNYTDVTVIVDPEDYERVLKEMKENDGFISLDTNFQLAKKVFQLTARYDGAISNYLGSLDNKEKRCGFPETLTLQFKRSQGLRYGENPHQRAAFYIETNINEPCVSNASQLQGKELSFNNIIDLDAALETVKEFQEIAAVIIKHTNPCGVATSEKSL
;
A
#
# COMPACT_ATOMS: atom_id res chain seq x y z
N MET A 1 -8.58 21.38 20.52
CA MET A 1 -9.72 21.47 19.59
C MET A 1 -10.87 20.63 20.16
N PRO A 2 -12.14 21.02 19.99
CA PRO A 2 -13.27 20.18 20.38
C PRO A 2 -13.28 18.89 19.56
N ILE A 3 -13.56 17.75 20.19
CA ILE A 3 -13.60 16.43 19.56
C ILE A 3 -14.96 15.81 19.89
N ILE A 4 -15.63 15.25 18.89
CA ILE A 4 -16.86 14.47 19.06
C ILE A 4 -16.48 13.00 18.91
N SER A 5 -16.80 12.17 19.90
CA SER A 5 -16.52 10.74 19.80
C SER A 5 -17.44 10.07 18.77
N VAL A 6 -17.00 8.93 18.22
CA VAL A 6 -17.85 8.16 17.29
C VAL A 6 -19.15 7.73 17.98
N SER A 7 -19.08 7.29 19.23
CA SER A 7 -20.26 6.89 20.02
C SER A 7 -21.23 8.04 20.26
N ASP A 8 -20.74 9.25 20.54
CA ASP A 8 -21.61 10.44 20.70
C ASP A 8 -22.32 10.79 19.39
N TYR A 9 -21.62 10.67 18.26
CA TYR A 9 -22.20 10.96 16.95
C TYR A 9 -23.21 9.88 16.52
N THR A 10 -22.85 8.61 16.66
CA THR A 10 -23.72 7.49 16.25
C THR A 10 -24.90 7.33 17.21
N GLY A 11 -24.70 7.62 18.49
CA GLY A 11 -25.62 7.28 19.58
C GLY A 11 -25.52 5.81 19.99
N PHE A 12 -24.47 5.11 19.57
CA PHE A 12 -24.27 3.69 19.80
C PHE A 12 -23.01 3.45 20.66
N PRO A 13 -23.11 2.70 21.78
CA PRO A 13 -21.98 2.47 22.66
C PRO A 13 -20.92 1.59 22.00
N GLU A 14 -19.69 1.65 22.51
CA GLU A 14 -18.65 0.70 22.13
C GLU A 14 -19.01 -0.72 22.62
N MET A 15 -18.90 -1.72 21.73
CA MET A 15 -19.21 -3.12 22.02
C MET A 15 -18.29 -4.05 21.22
N LEU A 16 -18.18 -5.31 21.66
CA LEU A 16 -17.33 -6.34 21.04
C LEU A 16 -15.88 -5.85 20.90
N ASP A 17 -15.34 -5.29 21.98
CA ASP A 17 -13.97 -4.75 22.02
C ASP A 17 -13.66 -3.72 20.91
N GLY A 18 -14.69 -2.96 20.51
CA GLY A 18 -14.58 -1.90 19.51
C GLY A 18 -14.63 -2.37 18.05
N ARG A 19 -14.82 -3.67 17.80
CA ARG A 19 -14.82 -4.29 16.45
C ARG A 19 -15.85 -3.70 15.47
N VAL A 20 -16.95 -3.16 15.99
CA VAL A 20 -18.06 -2.65 15.17
C VAL A 20 -18.28 -1.13 15.30
N LYS A 21 -17.38 -0.41 15.98
CA LYS A 21 -17.61 0.98 16.40
C LYS A 21 -17.90 1.94 15.24
N THR A 22 -17.29 1.73 14.07
CA THR A 22 -17.46 2.59 12.89
C THR A 22 -18.42 2.03 11.84
N LEU A 23 -18.87 0.77 12.00
CA LEU A 23 -19.76 0.07 11.07
C LEU A 23 -21.22 0.50 11.27
N HIS A 24 -21.48 1.80 11.09
CA HIS A 24 -22.76 2.42 11.41
C HIS A 24 -23.30 3.25 10.23
N PRO A 25 -24.63 3.21 9.94
CA PRO A 25 -25.23 3.98 8.84
C PRO A 25 -25.00 5.49 8.91
N LYS A 26 -24.91 6.09 10.11
CA LYS A 26 -24.57 7.53 10.24
C LYS A 26 -23.15 7.87 9.78
N ILE A 27 -22.21 6.93 9.87
CA ILE A 27 -20.84 7.10 9.36
C ILE A 27 -20.86 6.88 7.85
N HIS A 28 -21.26 5.68 7.41
CA HIS A 28 -21.20 5.33 5.99
C HIS A 28 -22.19 6.13 5.13
N GLY A 29 -23.33 6.55 5.65
CA GLY A 29 -24.25 7.46 4.98
C GLY A 29 -23.67 8.87 4.83
N GLY A 30 -22.86 9.33 5.78
CA GLY A 30 -22.12 10.59 5.68
C GLY A 30 -21.00 10.53 4.64
N LEU A 31 -20.41 9.35 4.44
CA LEU A 31 -19.34 9.10 3.46
C LEU A 31 -19.87 8.82 2.05
N LEU A 32 -20.98 8.09 1.91
CA LEU A 32 -21.52 7.61 0.63
C LEU A 32 -22.69 8.46 0.11
N GLY A 33 -23.18 9.39 0.91
CA GLY A 33 -24.21 10.34 0.50
C GLY A 33 -23.71 11.21 -0.65
N GLN A 34 -24.33 11.08 -1.82
CA GLN A 34 -23.96 11.84 -3.02
C GLN A 34 -24.63 13.21 -2.97
N ARG A 35 -23.81 14.26 -2.90
CA ARG A 35 -24.29 15.63 -2.63
C ARG A 35 -24.96 16.27 -3.84
N ASN A 36 -24.65 15.76 -5.03
CA ASN A 36 -25.31 16.15 -6.27
C ASN A 36 -26.70 15.49 -6.46
N LYS A 37 -27.12 14.57 -5.58
CA LYS A 37 -28.43 13.90 -5.65
C LYS A 37 -29.35 14.38 -4.53
N LYS A 38 -30.40 15.11 -4.91
CA LYS A 38 -31.42 15.61 -3.98
C LYS A 38 -32.01 14.49 -3.11
N GLU A 39 -32.31 13.33 -3.69
CA GLU A 39 -32.85 12.18 -2.96
C GLU A 39 -31.92 11.69 -1.83
N HIS A 40 -30.61 11.70 -2.04
CA HIS A 40 -29.64 11.33 -1.02
C HIS A 40 -29.61 12.37 0.10
N LEU A 41 -29.58 13.66 -0.24
CA LEU A 41 -29.60 14.76 0.74
C LEU A 41 -30.86 14.74 1.59
N ASP A 42 -32.03 14.51 0.98
CA ASP A 42 -33.31 14.44 1.67
C ASP A 42 -33.32 13.28 2.67
N LYS A 43 -32.82 12.10 2.27
CA LYS A 43 -32.68 10.94 3.18
C LYS A 43 -31.65 11.17 4.27
N MET A 44 -30.50 11.75 3.97
CA MET A 44 -29.52 12.09 5.00
C MET A 44 -30.10 13.03 6.05
N LYS A 45 -30.87 14.03 5.62
CA LYS A 45 -31.57 14.96 6.52
C LYS A 45 -32.64 14.25 7.36
N GLU A 46 -33.46 13.39 6.74
CA GLU A 46 -34.51 12.59 7.41
C GLU A 46 -33.93 11.77 8.57
N TYR A 47 -32.77 11.14 8.37
CA TYR A 47 -32.13 10.28 9.38
C TYR A 47 -31.06 10.99 10.23
N GLY A 48 -30.94 12.32 10.14
CA GLY A 48 -29.97 13.10 10.91
C GLY A 48 -28.50 12.75 10.62
N ILE A 49 -28.20 12.34 9.38
CA ILE A 49 -26.86 11.99 8.90
C ILE A 49 -26.19 13.26 8.38
N LYS A 50 -25.05 13.62 8.97
CA LYS A 50 -24.23 14.74 8.50
C LYS A 50 -23.27 14.28 7.40
N PRO A 51 -23.02 15.11 6.37
CA PRO A 51 -21.98 14.81 5.40
C PRO A 51 -20.61 14.79 6.10
N ILE A 52 -19.72 13.91 5.63
CA ILE A 52 -18.32 13.87 6.03
C ILE A 52 -17.50 14.31 4.81
N ASP A 53 -16.76 15.40 4.95
CA ASP A 53 -15.94 15.98 3.87
C ASP A 53 -14.58 15.30 3.70
N MET A 54 -14.03 14.79 4.80
CA MET A 54 -12.69 14.23 4.82
C MET A 54 -12.60 13.02 5.74
N VAL A 55 -11.87 12.00 5.27
CA VAL A 55 -11.49 10.82 6.06
C VAL A 55 -9.99 10.71 6.08
N ILE A 56 -9.41 10.64 7.28
CA ILE A 56 -7.98 10.40 7.48
C ILE A 56 -7.86 9.14 8.33
N VAL A 57 -7.46 8.03 7.70
CA VAL A 57 -7.36 6.71 8.36
C VAL A 57 -6.15 5.99 7.78
N ASN A 58 -5.28 5.50 8.65
CA ASN A 58 -4.27 4.51 8.31
C ASN A 58 -4.75 3.12 8.75
N LEU A 59 -4.29 2.08 8.07
CA LEU A 59 -4.59 0.70 8.46
C LEU A 59 -3.58 0.23 9.49
N TYR A 60 -4.03 -0.62 10.40
CA TYR A 60 -3.13 -1.30 11.32
C TYR A 60 -2.12 -2.13 10.51
N PRO A 61 -0.84 -2.19 10.90
CA PRO A 61 0.18 -2.87 10.11
C PRO A 61 0.07 -4.39 10.29
N PHE A 62 -0.90 -5.00 9.59
CA PHE A 62 -1.11 -6.45 9.60
C PHE A 62 0.15 -7.20 9.14
N GLU A 63 0.83 -6.69 8.11
CA GLU A 63 2.11 -7.23 7.62
C GLU A 63 3.20 -7.25 8.71
N GLU A 64 3.29 -6.21 9.55
CA GLU A 64 4.21 -6.20 10.69
C GLU A 64 3.81 -7.21 11.76
N THR A 65 2.50 -7.38 11.99
CA THR A 65 1.98 -8.33 12.98
C THR A 65 2.35 -9.77 12.61
N ILE A 66 2.13 -10.16 11.36
CA ILE A 66 2.45 -11.52 10.88
C ILE A 66 3.96 -11.73 10.68
N ALA A 67 4.76 -10.67 10.62
CA ALA A 67 6.22 -10.77 10.55
C ALA A 67 6.86 -11.09 11.92
N LYS A 68 6.14 -10.84 13.04
CA LYS A 68 6.64 -11.14 14.39
C LYS A 68 6.90 -12.64 14.58
N GLN A 69 8.06 -12.97 15.13
CA GLN A 69 8.40 -14.35 15.46
C GLN A 69 7.41 -14.92 16.48
N GLY A 70 6.81 -16.06 16.17
CA GLY A 70 5.84 -16.72 17.05
C GLY A 70 4.41 -16.18 16.97
N CYS A 71 4.10 -15.29 16.02
CA CYS A 71 2.74 -14.81 15.77
C CYS A 71 1.77 -15.98 15.55
N THR A 72 0.77 -16.08 16.41
CA THR A 72 -0.26 -17.12 16.37
C THR A 72 -1.37 -16.76 15.39
N LEU A 73 -2.14 -17.75 14.93
CA LEU A 73 -3.32 -17.50 14.09
C LEU A 73 -4.32 -16.58 14.81
N SER A 74 -4.56 -16.80 16.11
CA SER A 74 -5.47 -15.98 16.90
C SER A 74 -5.03 -14.51 16.93
N GLU A 75 -3.73 -14.24 17.12
CA GLU A 75 -3.19 -12.88 17.08
C GLU A 75 -3.34 -12.26 15.70
N ALA A 76 -3.06 -13.01 14.63
CA ALA A 76 -3.25 -12.52 13.27
C ALA A 76 -4.72 -12.16 12.99
N ILE A 77 -5.66 -13.04 13.34
CA ILE A 77 -7.11 -12.82 13.14
C ILE A 77 -7.62 -11.60 13.92
N GLU A 78 -7.13 -11.37 15.15
CA GLU A 78 -7.52 -10.19 15.94
C GLU A 78 -7.06 -8.87 15.28
N ASN A 79 -5.93 -8.90 14.57
CA ASN A 79 -5.36 -7.73 13.91
C ASN A 79 -5.92 -7.48 12.50
N ILE A 80 -6.93 -8.24 12.07
CA ILE A 80 -7.67 -7.96 10.83
C ILE A 80 -8.68 -6.83 11.10
N ASP A 81 -8.42 -5.67 10.51
CA ASP A 81 -9.26 -4.49 10.59
C ASP A 81 -10.42 -4.59 9.60
N ILE A 82 -11.64 -4.47 10.13
CA ILE A 82 -12.87 -4.42 9.33
C ILE A 82 -13.31 -2.97 9.11
N GLY A 83 -13.19 -2.13 10.14
CA GLY A 83 -13.71 -0.77 10.14
C GLY A 83 -12.91 0.17 9.25
N GLY A 84 -11.57 0.12 9.35
CA GLY A 84 -10.65 0.96 8.57
C GLY A 84 -10.84 0.78 7.07
N PRO A 85 -10.69 -0.44 6.51
CA PRO A 85 -10.88 -0.68 5.09
C PRO A 85 -12.29 -0.31 4.60
N THR A 86 -13.33 -0.56 5.40
CA THR A 86 -14.71 -0.21 5.03
C THR A 86 -14.91 1.31 4.93
N MET A 87 -14.40 2.08 5.89
CA MET A 87 -14.47 3.55 5.85
C MET A 87 -13.67 4.11 4.67
N LEU A 88 -12.44 3.63 4.47
CA LEU A 88 -11.58 4.05 3.38
C LEU A 88 -12.22 3.79 2.02
N ARG A 89 -12.72 2.56 1.78
CA ARG A 89 -13.42 2.21 0.54
C ARG A 89 -14.69 3.01 0.33
N SER A 90 -15.42 3.32 1.41
CA SER A 90 -16.61 4.18 1.35
C SER A 90 -16.27 5.59 0.87
N ALA A 91 -15.25 6.21 1.48
CA ALA A 91 -14.78 7.54 1.11
C ALA A 91 -14.21 7.57 -0.32
N ALA A 92 -13.33 6.61 -0.66
CA ALA A 92 -12.72 6.52 -1.99
C ALA A 92 -13.74 6.26 -3.11
N LYS A 93 -14.80 5.48 -2.84
CA LYS A 93 -15.91 5.30 -3.78
C LYS A 93 -16.63 6.62 -4.07
N ASN A 94 -16.73 7.50 -3.08
CA ASN A 94 -17.41 8.79 -3.18
C ASN A 94 -16.43 9.97 -3.30
N TYR A 95 -15.30 9.77 -3.98
CA TYR A 95 -14.21 10.76 -4.11
C TYR A 95 -14.65 12.11 -4.70
N THR A 96 -15.80 12.16 -5.39
CA THR A 96 -16.39 13.41 -5.89
C THR A 96 -16.78 14.36 -4.76
N ASP A 97 -17.13 13.81 -3.59
CA ASP A 97 -17.68 14.54 -2.44
C ASP A 97 -16.84 14.41 -1.18
N VAL A 98 -15.91 13.44 -1.12
CA VAL A 98 -15.12 13.11 0.08
C VAL A 98 -13.64 13.01 -0.26
N THR A 99 -12.81 13.78 0.45
CA THR A 99 -11.35 13.64 0.41
C THR A 99 -10.91 12.52 1.36
N VAL A 100 -10.05 11.62 0.90
CA VAL A 100 -9.56 10.50 1.72
C VAL A 100 -8.03 10.50 1.77
N ILE A 101 -7.46 10.34 2.95
CA ILE A 101 -6.00 10.32 3.15
C ILE A 101 -5.62 9.08 3.95
N VAL A 102 -4.70 8.30 3.40
CA VAL A 102 -4.16 7.07 4.01
C VAL A 102 -2.68 7.16 4.36
N ASP A 103 -2.00 8.18 3.84
CA ASP A 103 -0.56 8.36 3.93
C ASP A 103 -0.25 9.76 4.47
N PRO A 104 0.46 9.89 5.60
CA PRO A 104 0.88 11.18 6.13
C PRO A 104 1.68 12.05 5.15
N GLU A 105 2.37 11.44 4.18
CA GLU A 105 3.11 12.19 3.14
C GLU A 105 2.19 13.07 2.27
N ASP A 106 0.89 12.76 2.19
CA ASP A 106 -0.08 13.57 1.45
C ASP A 106 -0.55 14.81 2.22
N TYR A 107 -0.30 14.92 3.52
CA TYR A 107 -0.81 16.03 4.34
C TYR A 107 -0.36 17.39 3.85
N GLU A 108 0.92 17.55 3.53
CA GLU A 108 1.44 18.84 3.08
C GLU A 108 0.78 19.29 1.77
N ARG A 109 0.65 18.37 0.81
CA ARG A 109 0.01 18.64 -0.48
C ARG A 109 -1.46 19.03 -0.31
N VAL A 110 -2.21 18.26 0.48
CA VAL A 110 -3.64 18.52 0.73
C VAL A 110 -3.82 19.85 1.46
N LEU A 111 -3.05 20.11 2.52
CA LEU A 111 -3.13 21.37 3.27
C LEU A 111 -2.81 22.58 2.40
N LYS A 112 -1.82 22.46 1.50
CA LYS A 112 -1.49 23.51 0.54
C LYS A 112 -2.66 23.79 -0.39
N GLU A 113 -3.23 22.76 -1.01
CA GLU A 113 -4.35 22.88 -1.93
C GLU A 113 -5.60 23.47 -1.25
N MET A 114 -5.90 23.06 -0.01
CA MET A 114 -6.99 23.66 0.77
C MET A 114 -6.77 25.15 1.02
N LYS A 115 -5.54 25.59 1.34
CA LYS A 115 -5.23 27.01 1.55
C LYS A 115 -5.39 27.84 0.28
N GLU A 116 -5.06 27.26 -0.86
CA GLU A 116 -5.12 27.93 -2.17
C GLU A 116 -6.55 27.98 -2.73
N ASN A 117 -7.43 27.03 -2.33
CA ASN A 117 -8.76 26.85 -2.89
C ASN A 117 -9.89 27.01 -1.85
N ASP A 118 -9.77 27.92 -0.88
CA ASP A 118 -10.84 28.21 0.13
C ASP A 118 -11.38 26.95 0.85
N GLY A 119 -10.47 26.04 1.21
CA GLY A 119 -10.78 24.79 1.89
C GLY A 119 -11.16 23.62 0.96
N PHE A 120 -11.30 23.84 -0.35
CA PHE A 120 -11.65 22.80 -1.31
C PHE A 120 -10.45 22.02 -1.81
N ILE A 121 -10.69 20.75 -2.15
CA ILE A 121 -9.75 19.88 -2.86
C ILE A 121 -10.32 19.58 -4.24
N SER A 122 -9.46 19.64 -5.26
CA SER A 122 -9.86 19.37 -6.64
C SER A 122 -10.27 17.93 -6.86
N LEU A 123 -11.12 17.71 -7.85
CA LEU A 123 -11.57 16.37 -8.24
C LEU A 123 -10.40 15.46 -8.66
N ASP A 124 -9.38 16.02 -9.32
CA ASP A 124 -8.20 15.26 -9.72
C ASP A 124 -7.40 14.79 -8.51
N THR A 125 -7.13 15.68 -7.54
CA THR A 125 -6.47 15.30 -6.28
C THR A 125 -7.27 14.22 -5.55
N ASN A 126 -8.58 14.39 -5.40
CA ASN A 126 -9.44 13.37 -4.77
C ASN A 126 -9.41 12.04 -5.52
N PHE A 127 -9.39 12.05 -6.85
CA PHE A 127 -9.30 10.82 -7.65
C PHE A 127 -7.95 10.12 -7.45
N GLN A 128 -6.83 10.85 -7.39
CA GLN A 128 -5.52 10.26 -7.09
C GLN A 128 -5.46 9.66 -5.68
N LEU A 129 -6.04 10.35 -4.69
CA LEU A 129 -6.14 9.87 -3.33
C LEU A 129 -7.01 8.60 -3.22
N ALA A 130 -8.15 8.57 -3.92
CA ALA A 130 -9.00 7.39 -4.00
C ALA A 130 -8.30 6.18 -4.63
N LYS A 131 -7.47 6.40 -5.67
CA LYS A 131 -6.63 5.34 -6.24
C LYS A 131 -5.65 4.77 -5.20
N LYS A 132 -5.00 5.63 -4.42
CA LYS A 132 -4.10 5.19 -3.34
C LYS A 132 -4.84 4.31 -2.33
N VAL A 133 -6.07 4.67 -1.95
CA VAL A 133 -6.90 3.85 -1.06
C VAL A 133 -7.13 2.45 -1.61
N PHE A 134 -7.60 2.32 -2.85
CA PHE A 134 -7.89 1.01 -3.41
C PHE A 134 -6.63 0.16 -3.60
N GLN A 135 -5.49 0.78 -3.91
CA GLN A 135 -4.19 0.11 -3.94
C GLN A 135 -3.78 -0.39 -2.55
N LEU A 136 -3.91 0.46 -1.52
CA LEU A 136 -3.61 0.10 -0.13
C LEU A 136 -4.50 -1.05 0.36
N THR A 137 -5.82 -0.98 0.14
CA THR A 137 -6.73 -2.04 0.59
C THR A 137 -6.51 -3.34 -0.18
N ALA A 138 -6.16 -3.27 -1.48
CA ALA A 138 -5.81 -4.47 -2.24
C ALA A 138 -4.53 -5.15 -1.70
N ARG A 139 -3.54 -4.36 -1.26
CA ARG A 139 -2.34 -4.90 -0.58
C ARG A 139 -2.70 -5.54 0.74
N TYR A 140 -3.51 -4.85 1.53
CA TYR A 140 -3.95 -5.31 2.84
C TYR A 140 -4.66 -6.67 2.75
N ASP A 141 -5.65 -6.78 1.86
CA ASP A 141 -6.38 -8.03 1.62
C ASP A 141 -5.46 -9.12 1.02
N GLY A 142 -4.52 -8.73 0.15
CA GLY A 142 -3.49 -9.62 -0.38
C GLY A 142 -2.58 -10.21 0.70
N ALA A 143 -2.17 -9.41 1.68
CA ALA A 143 -1.37 -9.86 2.81
C ALA A 143 -2.14 -10.85 3.71
N ILE A 144 -3.43 -10.59 3.97
CA ILE A 144 -4.31 -11.51 4.70
C ILE A 144 -4.44 -12.83 3.94
N SER A 145 -4.74 -12.76 2.64
CA SER A 145 -4.88 -13.92 1.76
C SER A 145 -3.61 -14.78 1.75
N ASN A 146 -2.44 -14.17 1.54
CA ASN A 146 -1.16 -14.86 1.53
C ASN A 146 -0.83 -15.49 2.88
N TYR A 147 -1.09 -14.79 3.99
CA TYR A 147 -0.84 -15.33 5.33
C TYR A 147 -1.71 -16.56 5.60
N LEU A 148 -3.03 -16.43 5.45
CA LEU A 148 -3.96 -17.54 5.72
C LEU A 148 -3.74 -18.71 4.76
N GLY A 149 -3.51 -18.42 3.48
CA GLY A 149 -3.23 -19.43 2.46
C GLY A 149 -1.89 -20.15 2.66
N SER A 150 -0.98 -19.61 3.49
CA SER A 150 0.28 -20.28 3.83
C SER A 150 0.14 -21.31 4.96
N LEU A 151 -0.98 -21.35 5.69
CA LEU A 151 -1.14 -22.20 6.87
C LEU A 151 -1.66 -23.60 6.49
N ASP A 152 -1.12 -24.63 7.12
CA ASP A 152 -1.64 -26.00 7.07
C ASP A 152 -2.79 -26.24 8.09
N ASN A 153 -3.32 -27.46 8.10
CA ASN A 153 -4.34 -27.90 9.07
C ASN A 153 -3.89 -27.86 10.55
N LYS A 154 -2.61 -27.58 10.81
CA LYS A 154 -2.02 -27.42 12.16
C LYS A 154 -1.59 -25.98 12.41
N GLU A 155 -2.08 -25.03 11.61
CA GLU A 155 -1.79 -23.59 11.71
C GLU A 155 -0.30 -23.25 11.55
N LYS A 156 0.46 -24.09 10.84
CA LYS A 156 1.87 -23.85 10.55
C LYS A 156 2.04 -23.38 9.12
N ARG A 157 2.93 -22.39 8.92
CA ARG A 157 3.33 -21.97 7.57
C ARG A 157 3.97 -23.14 6.82
N CYS A 158 3.43 -23.48 5.66
CA CYS A 158 3.93 -24.55 4.80
C CYS A 158 3.93 -24.15 3.33
N GLY A 159 5.06 -24.39 2.65
CA GLY A 159 5.15 -24.34 1.20
C GLY A 159 4.69 -23.03 0.54
N PHE A 160 4.12 -23.16 -0.66
CA PHE A 160 3.54 -22.08 -1.43
C PHE A 160 2.02 -22.09 -1.26
N PRO A 161 1.37 -20.92 -1.10
CA PRO A 161 -0.07 -20.84 -0.95
C PRO A 161 -0.78 -21.24 -2.26
N GLU A 162 -2.01 -21.76 -2.16
CA GLU A 162 -2.85 -22.05 -3.33
C GLU A 162 -3.15 -20.77 -4.13
N THR A 163 -3.33 -19.64 -3.44
CA THR A 163 -3.48 -18.32 -4.05
C THR A 163 -2.34 -17.41 -3.61
N LEU A 164 -1.57 -16.90 -4.58
CA LEU A 164 -0.49 -15.94 -4.33
C LEU A 164 -0.89 -14.56 -4.87
N THR A 165 -0.92 -13.57 -3.99
CA THR A 165 -1.19 -12.16 -4.34
C THR A 165 0.08 -11.34 -4.20
N LEU A 166 0.55 -10.73 -5.30
CA LEU A 166 1.73 -9.87 -5.31
C LEU A 166 1.33 -8.44 -5.71
N GLN A 167 1.91 -7.45 -5.04
CA GLN A 167 1.74 -6.04 -5.40
C GLN A 167 3.09 -5.34 -5.43
N PHE A 168 3.36 -4.66 -6.55
CA PHE A 168 4.59 -3.90 -6.75
C PHE A 168 4.28 -2.43 -7.03
N LYS A 169 5.14 -1.54 -6.54
CA LYS A 169 5.09 -0.09 -6.81
C LYS A 169 6.00 0.21 -7.98
N ARG A 170 5.52 1.00 -8.94
CA ARG A 170 6.38 1.47 -10.04
C ARG A 170 7.45 2.38 -9.47
N SER A 171 8.72 2.01 -9.69
CA SER A 171 9.87 2.83 -9.32
C SER A 171 10.20 3.82 -10.45
N GLN A 172 10.31 3.33 -11.70
CA GLN A 172 10.61 4.17 -12.85
C GLN A 172 10.00 3.64 -14.16
N GLY A 173 9.91 4.50 -15.18
CA GLY A 173 9.77 4.04 -16.56
C GLY A 173 11.09 3.49 -17.08
N LEU A 174 11.06 2.73 -18.18
CA LEU A 174 12.25 2.36 -18.93
C LEU A 174 12.09 2.81 -20.37
N ARG A 175 13.20 3.18 -21.01
CA ARG A 175 13.21 3.71 -22.38
C ARG A 175 12.58 2.73 -23.39
N TYR A 176 12.87 1.45 -23.20
CA TYR A 176 12.31 0.31 -23.93
C TYR A 176 12.58 -0.96 -23.10
N GLY A 177 12.03 -2.09 -23.53
CA GLY A 177 12.28 -3.42 -22.94
C GLY A 177 13.65 -3.98 -23.33
N GLU A 178 13.72 -5.27 -23.58
CA GLU A 178 14.97 -5.89 -24.05
C GLU A 178 15.39 -5.34 -25.43
N ASN A 179 14.40 -5.01 -26.27
CA ASN A 179 14.57 -4.46 -27.61
C ASN A 179 13.82 -3.12 -27.79
N PRO A 180 14.26 -2.23 -28.69
CA PRO A 180 13.72 -0.87 -28.84
C PRO A 180 12.21 -0.75 -29.13
N HIS A 181 11.61 -1.78 -29.73
CA HIS A 181 10.18 -1.80 -30.07
C HIS A 181 9.28 -2.23 -28.89
N GLN A 182 9.87 -2.68 -27.79
CA GLN A 182 9.15 -3.13 -26.59
C GLN A 182 9.06 -2.00 -25.57
N ARG A 183 7.92 -1.89 -24.89
CA ARG A 183 7.75 -0.97 -23.75
C ARG A 183 8.14 -1.68 -22.45
N ALA A 184 8.71 -0.96 -21.49
CA ALA A 184 9.01 -1.51 -20.17
C ALA A 184 8.90 -0.46 -19.05
N ALA A 185 8.81 -0.96 -17.83
CA ALA A 185 8.84 -0.19 -16.60
C ALA A 185 9.42 -1.05 -15.48
N PHE A 186 10.06 -0.40 -14.51
CA PHE A 186 10.65 -1.08 -13.35
C PHE A 186 9.73 -0.93 -12.15
N TYR A 187 9.39 -2.06 -11.53
CA TYR A 187 8.52 -2.15 -10.37
C TYR A 187 9.29 -2.79 -9.23
N ILE A 188 9.01 -2.34 -8.00
CA ILE A 188 9.69 -2.77 -6.79
C ILE A 188 8.68 -3.21 -5.74
N GLU A 189 9.10 -4.13 -4.88
CA GLU A 189 8.35 -4.47 -3.68
C GLU A 189 8.41 -3.32 -2.67
N THR A 190 7.44 -3.25 -1.76
CA THR A 190 7.46 -2.17 -0.75
C THR A 190 8.30 -2.54 0.47
N ASN A 191 8.43 -3.82 0.79
CA ASN A 191 9.14 -4.31 1.98
C ASN A 191 10.39 -5.08 1.54
N ILE A 192 11.46 -4.35 1.20
CA ILE A 192 12.74 -4.95 0.80
C ILE A 192 13.63 -5.08 2.04
N ASN A 193 13.99 -6.31 2.40
CA ASN A 193 14.73 -6.62 3.64
C ASN A 193 16.22 -6.92 3.42
N GLU A 194 16.69 -6.91 2.17
CA GLU A 194 18.10 -7.15 1.83
C GLU A 194 18.58 -6.19 0.73
N PRO A 195 19.89 -5.96 0.59
CA PRO A 195 20.44 -5.24 -0.56
C PRO A 195 20.14 -5.97 -1.88
N CYS A 196 19.50 -5.28 -2.83
CA CYS A 196 19.18 -5.80 -4.15
C CYS A 196 19.10 -4.65 -5.18
N VAL A 197 18.88 -4.95 -6.45
CA VAL A 197 18.75 -3.90 -7.48
C VAL A 197 17.54 -3.00 -7.23
N SER A 198 16.47 -3.55 -6.65
CA SER A 198 15.23 -2.82 -6.37
C SER A 198 15.36 -1.72 -5.33
N ASN A 199 16.37 -1.76 -4.44
CA ASN A 199 16.67 -0.70 -3.46
C ASN A 199 18.02 0.00 -3.71
N ALA A 200 18.63 -0.21 -4.88
CA ALA A 200 19.88 0.45 -5.24
C ALA A 200 19.69 1.94 -5.52
N SER A 201 20.68 2.75 -5.13
CA SER A 201 20.73 4.17 -5.45
C SER A 201 21.70 4.43 -6.60
N GLN A 202 21.21 5.00 -7.71
CA GLN A 202 22.07 5.41 -8.82
C GLN A 202 22.76 6.74 -8.48
N LEU A 203 24.06 6.68 -8.23
CA LEU A 203 24.86 7.87 -7.89
C LEU A 203 25.29 8.69 -9.11
N GLN A 204 25.45 8.06 -10.27
CA GLN A 204 25.89 8.69 -11.51
C GLN A 204 25.46 7.92 -12.77
N GLY A 205 25.65 8.53 -13.94
CA GLY A 205 25.39 7.93 -15.24
C GLY A 205 24.02 8.26 -15.83
N LYS A 206 23.77 7.74 -17.03
CA LYS A 206 22.46 7.84 -17.70
C LYS A 206 21.46 6.88 -17.06
N GLU A 207 20.17 7.11 -17.31
CA GLU A 207 19.09 6.20 -16.91
C GLU A 207 19.38 4.74 -17.33
N LEU A 208 19.15 3.80 -16.40
CA LEU A 208 19.35 2.37 -16.64
C LEU A 208 18.36 1.84 -17.68
N SER A 209 18.87 1.04 -18.62
CA SER A 209 18.02 0.26 -19.53
C SER A 209 17.52 -1.02 -18.87
N PHE A 210 16.52 -1.67 -19.48
CA PHE A 210 16.04 -2.99 -19.06
C PHE A 210 17.19 -4.01 -18.93
N ASN A 211 18.06 -4.10 -19.95
CA ASN A 211 19.19 -5.02 -19.93
C ASN A 211 20.23 -4.65 -18.86
N ASN A 212 20.40 -3.36 -18.55
CA ASN A 212 21.29 -2.97 -17.45
C ASN A 212 20.76 -3.42 -16.09
N ILE A 213 19.45 -3.36 -15.88
CA ILE A 213 18.83 -3.82 -14.62
C ILE A 213 19.04 -5.33 -14.47
N ILE A 214 18.80 -6.12 -15.52
CA ILE A 214 18.97 -7.58 -15.47
C ILE A 214 20.45 -7.96 -15.32
N ASP A 215 21.37 -7.31 -16.04
CA ASP A 215 22.81 -7.57 -15.90
C ASP A 215 23.32 -7.19 -14.51
N LEU A 216 22.80 -6.09 -13.93
CA LEU A 216 23.15 -5.66 -12.57
C LEU A 216 22.62 -6.64 -11.53
N ASP A 217 21.42 -7.16 -11.70
CA ASP A 217 20.81 -8.15 -10.80
C ASP A 217 21.60 -9.46 -10.81
N ALA A 218 21.91 -9.97 -12.01
CA ALA A 218 22.77 -11.13 -12.16
C ALA A 218 24.16 -10.92 -11.53
N ALA A 219 24.76 -9.73 -11.71
CA ALA A 219 26.08 -9.44 -11.13
C ALA A 219 26.04 -9.38 -9.61
N LEU A 220 24.99 -8.74 -9.05
CA LEU A 220 24.82 -8.58 -7.61
C LEU A 220 24.53 -9.91 -6.93
N GLU A 221 23.62 -10.72 -7.46
CA GLU A 221 23.32 -12.03 -6.86
C GLU A 221 24.49 -12.99 -7.00
N THR A 222 25.23 -12.98 -8.12
CA THR A 222 26.43 -13.80 -8.27
C THR A 222 27.52 -13.40 -7.28
N VAL A 223 27.77 -12.09 -7.06
CA VAL A 223 28.83 -11.67 -6.12
C VAL A 223 28.46 -11.99 -4.66
N LYS A 224 27.16 -12.02 -4.33
CA LYS A 224 26.64 -12.40 -3.00
C LYS A 224 26.89 -13.87 -2.64
N GLU A 225 27.20 -14.73 -3.61
CA GLU A 225 27.52 -16.14 -3.34
C GLU A 225 28.89 -16.33 -2.66
N PHE A 226 29.78 -15.34 -2.75
CA PHE A 226 31.14 -15.41 -2.21
C PHE A 226 31.21 -14.80 -0.80
N GLN A 227 32.00 -15.41 0.08
CA GLN A 227 32.27 -14.88 1.42
C GLN A 227 33.53 -14.00 1.44
N GLU A 228 34.44 -14.20 0.49
CA GLU A 228 35.64 -13.42 0.27
C GLU A 228 35.35 -12.12 -0.50
N ILE A 229 36.35 -11.25 -0.61
CA ILE A 229 36.27 -10.10 -1.50
C ILE A 229 36.19 -10.63 -2.94
N ALA A 230 35.08 -10.35 -3.63
CA ALA A 230 34.82 -10.86 -4.96
C ALA A 230 34.46 -9.74 -5.96
N ALA A 231 34.78 -9.99 -7.23
CA ALA A 231 34.31 -9.18 -8.35
C ALA A 231 33.74 -10.08 -9.45
N VAL A 232 32.59 -9.66 -9.98
CA VAL A 232 31.86 -10.36 -11.04
C VAL A 232 31.62 -9.38 -12.19
N ILE A 233 31.89 -9.83 -13.41
CA ILE A 233 31.61 -9.10 -14.64
C ILE A 233 30.58 -9.88 -15.44
N ILE A 234 29.39 -9.30 -15.59
CA ILE A 234 28.29 -9.86 -16.40
C ILE A 234 28.17 -9.13 -17.73
N LYS A 235 27.79 -9.87 -18.79
CA LYS A 235 27.34 -9.31 -20.06
C LYS A 235 26.22 -10.17 -20.62
N HIS A 236 25.07 -9.58 -20.93
CA HIS A 236 23.91 -10.31 -21.45
C HIS A 236 23.58 -11.51 -20.55
N THR A 237 23.48 -11.26 -19.24
CA THR A 237 23.20 -12.22 -18.16
C THR A 237 24.20 -13.36 -18.01
N ASN A 238 25.33 -13.33 -18.72
CA ASN A 238 26.36 -14.34 -18.67
C ASN A 238 27.63 -13.83 -17.98
N PRO A 239 28.25 -14.61 -17.07
CA PRO A 239 29.52 -14.25 -16.46
C PRO A 239 30.64 -14.28 -17.49
N CYS A 240 31.25 -13.13 -17.70
CA CYS A 240 32.44 -12.96 -18.54
C CYS A 240 33.73 -13.12 -17.72
N GLY A 241 33.66 -12.86 -16.41
CA GLY A 241 34.79 -13.01 -15.50
C GLY A 241 34.34 -12.99 -14.04
N VAL A 242 34.97 -13.82 -13.22
CA VAL A 242 34.75 -13.90 -11.77
C VAL A 242 36.11 -14.04 -11.12
N ALA A 243 36.37 -13.25 -10.07
CA ALA A 243 37.61 -13.31 -9.31
C ALA A 243 37.34 -13.08 -7.82
N THR A 244 38.16 -13.73 -6.98
CA THR A 244 38.17 -13.54 -5.53
C THR A 244 39.57 -13.09 -5.08
N SER A 245 39.64 -12.45 -3.92
CA SER A 245 40.89 -12.00 -3.31
C SER A 245 40.81 -12.05 -1.80
N GLU A 246 41.93 -12.40 -1.17
CA GLU A 246 42.07 -12.40 0.30
C GLU A 246 42.44 -11.03 0.87
N LYS A 247 42.89 -10.07 0.03
CA LYS A 247 43.49 -8.80 0.49
C LYS A 247 42.86 -7.54 -0.09
N SER A 248 42.67 -7.46 -1.41
CA SER A 248 41.90 -6.40 -2.07
C SER A 248 41.54 -6.78 -3.51
N LEU A 249 40.54 -6.09 -4.06
CA LEU A 249 40.35 -5.95 -5.50
C LEU A 249 41.43 -5.05 -6.12
#